data_AF-A0A1H4M872-F1
#
_entry.id   AF-A0A1H4M872-F1
#
_cell.length_a   1.000
_cell.length_b   1.000
_cell.length_c   1.000
_cell.angle_alpha   90.00
_cell.angle_beta   90.00
_cell.angle_gamma   90.00
#
_symmetry.space_group_name_H-M   'P 1'
#
loop_
_entity.id
_entity.type
_entity.pdbx_description
1 polymer ?
#
loop_
_entity_poly.entity_id
_entity_poly.type
_entity_poly.pdbx_seq_one_letter_code
_entity_poly.pdbx_strand_id
1 'polypeptide(L)'
;MKETEQRKWHKTRQMGKSKYLLIYGVLLWSLSLTVLFGAIEYLSQGEVYKSWIPIRLVLFATLGFFISNSRWQSKEKRYEAASVQGSQEQSKG
;
A
#
# COMPACT_ATOMS: atom_id res chain seq x y z
N MET A 1 -3.23 -3.48 18.56
CA MET A 1 -4.15 -3.29 17.42
C MET A 1 -5.55 -3.54 17.97
N LYS A 2 -6.56 -2.71 17.70
CA LYS A 2 -7.91 -2.95 18.25
C LYS A 2 -8.55 -4.17 17.57
N GLU A 3 -9.45 -4.90 18.23
CA GLU A 3 -10.09 -6.10 17.65
C GLU A 3 -10.78 -5.84 16.30
N THR A 4 -11.38 -4.65 16.14
CA THR A 4 -12.00 -4.21 14.88
C THR A 4 -10.98 -4.06 13.74
N GLU A 5 -9.76 -3.63 14.05
CA GLU A 5 -8.66 -3.54 13.08
C GLU A 5 -8.08 -4.91 12.73
N GLN A 6 -8.02 -5.84 13.69
CA GLN A 6 -7.61 -7.21 13.46
C GLN A 6 -8.56 -7.93 12.49
N ARG A 7 -9.88 -7.80 12.68
CA ARG A 7 -10.89 -8.37 11.76
C ARG A 7 -10.78 -7.79 10.35
N LYS A 8 -10.56 -6.47 10.24
CA LYS A 8 -10.35 -5.82 8.94
C LYS A 8 -9.07 -6.33 8.27
N TRP A 9 -7.96 -6.40 9.02
CA TRP A 9 -6.69 -6.92 8.49
C TRP A 9 -6.82 -8.39 8.08
N HIS A 10 -7.53 -9.21 8.84
CA HIS A 10 -7.76 -10.61 8.50
C HIS A 10 -8.48 -10.77 7.14
N LYS A 11 -9.48 -9.94 6.85
CA LYS A 11 -10.13 -9.91 5.52
C LYS A 11 -9.16 -9.47 4.43
N THR A 12 -8.35 -8.43 4.67
CA THR A 12 -7.32 -7.98 3.73
C THR A 12 -6.25 -9.05 3.48
N ARG A 13 -5.87 -9.83 4.51
CA ARG A 13 -4.91 -10.92 4.42
C ARG A 13 -5.39 -12.05 3.51
N GLN A 14 -6.68 -12.40 3.58
CA GLN A 14 -7.29 -13.43 2.71
C GLN A 14 -7.24 -13.06 1.21
N MET A 15 -7.18 -11.77 0.88
CA MET A 15 -7.05 -11.31 -0.50
C MET A 15 -5.68 -11.64 -1.12
N GLY A 16 -4.67 -11.91 -0.27
CA GLY A 16 -3.31 -12.26 -0.67
C GLY A 16 -2.42 -11.04 -0.88
N LYS A 17 -1.14 -11.19 -0.48
CA LYS A 17 -0.12 -10.13 -0.54
C LYS A 17 0.03 -9.57 -1.96
N SER A 18 0.15 -10.42 -2.97
CA SER A 18 0.38 -9.99 -4.35
C SER A 18 -0.75 -9.11 -4.91
N LYS A 19 -2.02 -9.47 -4.66
CA LYS A 19 -3.17 -8.65 -5.08
C LYS A 19 -3.22 -7.31 -4.34
N TYR A 20 -2.94 -7.32 -3.03
CA TYR A 20 -2.86 -6.08 -2.26
C TYR A 20 -1.76 -5.15 -2.81
N LEU A 21 -0.58 -5.67 -3.10
CA LEU A 21 0.53 -4.90 -3.65
C LEU A 21 0.22 -4.35 -5.05
N LEU A 22 -0.43 -5.14 -5.91
CA LEU A 22 -0.83 -4.67 -7.23
C LEU A 22 -1.88 -3.56 -7.17
N ILE A 23 -2.94 -3.73 -6.36
CA ILE A 23 -4.05 -2.77 -6.29
C ILE A 23 -3.62 -1.50 -5.54
N TYR A 24 -3.16 -1.67 -4.30
CA TYR A 24 -2.88 -0.55 -3.40
C TYR A 24 -1.46 0.01 -3.55
N GLY A 25 -0.52 -0.80 -4.03
CA GLY A 25 0.87 -0.38 -4.25
C GLY A 25 1.09 0.12 -5.66
N VAL A 26 0.78 -0.69 -6.67
CA VAL A 26 1.11 -0.35 -8.05
C VAL A 26 0.03 0.53 -8.66
N LEU A 27 -1.21 0.05 -8.78
CA LEU A 27 -2.28 0.76 -9.48
C LEU A 27 -2.64 2.09 -8.81
N LEU A 28 -2.89 2.06 -7.49
CA LEU A 28 -3.30 3.28 -6.79
C LEU A 28 -2.19 4.33 -6.79
N TRP A 29 -0.95 3.99 -6.41
CA TRP A 29 0.12 4.99 -6.35
C TRP A 29 0.60 5.44 -7.72
N SER A 30 0.82 4.52 -8.67
CA SER A 30 1.33 4.92 -9.99
C SER A 30 0.35 5.84 -10.71
N LEU A 31 -0.95 5.52 -10.67
CA LEU A 31 -1.97 6.32 -11.31
C LEU A 31 -2.14 7.67 -10.59
N SER A 32 -2.25 7.67 -9.26
CA SER A 32 -2.40 8.92 -8.49
C SER A 32 -1.21 9.85 -8.65
N LEU A 33 0.03 9.33 -8.58
CA LEU A 33 1.23 10.14 -8.76
C LEU A 33 1.39 10.62 -10.20
N THR A 34 1.06 9.78 -11.20
CA THR A 34 1.12 10.19 -12.60
C THR A 34 0.14 11.31 -12.91
N VAL A 35 -1.09 11.20 -12.40
CA VAL A 35 -2.11 12.27 -12.55
C VAL A 35 -1.69 13.52 -11.80
N LEU A 36 -1.19 13.39 -10.56
CA LEU A 36 -0.75 14.52 -9.75
C LEU A 36 0.42 15.26 -10.41
N PHE A 37 1.46 14.55 -10.83
CA PHE A 37 2.62 15.16 -11.50
C PHE A 37 2.26 15.67 -12.89
N GLY A 38 1.36 15.01 -13.62
CA GLY A 38 0.83 15.53 -14.88
C GLY A 38 0.06 16.84 -14.70
N ALA A 39 -0.73 16.96 -13.64
CA ALA A 39 -1.42 18.20 -13.30
C ALA A 39 -0.45 19.31 -12.89
N ILE A 40 0.56 19.01 -12.06
CA ILE A 40 1.61 19.96 -11.68
C ILE A 40 2.41 20.43 -12.91
N GLU A 41 2.78 19.49 -13.79
CA GLU A 41 3.50 19.79 -15.02
C GLU A 41 2.66 20.69 -15.95
N TYR A 42 1.38 20.37 -16.14
CA TYR A 42 0.46 21.20 -16.92
C TYR A 42 0.32 22.61 -16.33
N LEU A 43 0.20 22.74 -15.01
CA LEU A 43 0.11 24.05 -14.34
C LEU A 43 1.42 24.85 -14.41
N SER A 44 2.57 24.17 -14.40
CA SER A 44 3.88 24.83 -14.38
C SER A 44 4.43 25.15 -15.77
N GLN A 45 4.15 24.32 -16.77
CA GLN A 45 4.78 24.38 -18.10
C GLN A 45 3.76 24.59 -19.22
N GLY A 46 2.46 24.46 -18.96
CA GLY A 46 1.40 24.59 -19.96
C GLY A 46 1.26 23.39 -20.91
N GLU A 47 2.20 22.45 -20.87
CA GLU A 47 2.20 21.23 -21.69
C GLU A 47 2.51 20.00 -20.83
N VAL A 48 2.03 18.84 -21.29
CA VAL A 48 2.34 17.54 -20.68
C VAL A 48 3.16 16.73 -21.67
N TYR A 49 4.41 16.41 -21.30
CA TYR A 49 5.28 15.59 -22.13
C TYR A 49 4.82 14.13 -22.10
N LYS A 50 3.96 13.76 -23.05
CA LYS A 50 3.37 12.41 -23.14
C LYS A 50 4.42 11.30 -23.20
N SER A 51 5.58 11.57 -23.80
CA SER A 51 6.71 10.63 -23.88
C SER A 51 7.28 10.22 -22.50
N TRP A 52 7.14 11.07 -21.48
CA TRP A 52 7.61 10.80 -20.12
C TRP A 52 6.61 10.07 -19.24
N ILE A 53 5.33 10.02 -19.63
CA ILE A 53 4.25 9.33 -18.89
C ILE A 53 4.59 7.85 -18.63
N PRO A 54 4.99 7.02 -19.62
CA PRO A 54 5.30 5.61 -19.36
C PRO A 54 6.50 5.45 -18.41
N ILE A 55 7.52 6.31 -18.50
CA ILE A 55 8.68 6.31 -17.61
C ILE A 55 8.24 6.59 -16.17
N ARG A 56 7.42 7.63 -15.97
CA ARG A 56 6.86 7.99 -14.66
C ARG A 56 6.01 6.87 -14.07
N LEU A 57 5.16 6.24 -14.89
CA LEU A 57 4.32 5.13 -14.45
C LEU A 57 5.17 3.97 -13.92
N VAL A 58 6.23 3.57 -14.61
CA VAL A 58 7.11 2.47 -14.16
C VAL A 58 7.87 2.86 -12.89
N LEU A 59 8.40 4.07 -12.81
CA LEU A 59 9.09 4.59 -11.62
C LEU A 59 8.16 4.63 -10.40
N PHE A 60 6.99 5.24 -10.54
CA PHE A 60 6.01 5.36 -9.46
C PHE A 60 5.37 4.02 -9.09
N ALA A 61 5.18 3.11 -10.04
CA ALA A 61 4.77 1.73 -9.78
C ALA A 61 5.80 1.01 -8.90
N THR A 62 7.09 1.16 -9.21
CA THR A 62 8.18 0.55 -8.45
C THR A 62 8.22 1.10 -7.03
N LEU A 63 8.18 2.43 -6.87
CA LEU A 63 8.15 3.08 -5.55
C LEU A 63 6.90 2.67 -4.74
N GLY A 64 5.72 2.70 -5.36
CA GLY A 64 4.45 2.31 -4.74
C GLY A 64 4.44 0.83 -4.31
N PHE A 65 5.08 -0.05 -5.09
CA PHE A 65 5.28 -1.46 -4.72
C PHE A 65 6.10 -1.59 -3.44
N PHE A 66 7.26 -0.93 -3.35
CA PHE A 66 8.12 -1.02 -2.16
C PHE A 66 7.43 -0.45 -0.90
N ILE A 67 6.77 0.70 -1.03
CA ILE A 67 6.03 1.34 0.08
C ILE A 67 4.92 0.42 0.58
N SER A 68 4.11 -0.13 -0.33
CA SER A 68 3.01 -1.03 0.04
C SER A 68 3.50 -2.37 0.58
N ASN A 69 4.64 -2.87 0.10
CA ASN A 69 5.28 -4.07 0.65
C ASN A 69 5.76 -3.84 2.07
N SER A 70 6.43 -2.72 2.35
CA SER A 70 6.84 -2.36 3.71
C SER A 70 5.64 -2.17 4.64
N ARG A 71 4.57 -1.52 4.15
CA ARG A 71 3.33 -1.31 4.90
C ARG A 71 2.61 -2.64 5.21
N TRP A 72 2.60 -3.58 4.26
CA TRP A 72 2.08 -4.92 4.49
C TRP A 72 2.86 -5.64 5.58
N GLN A 73 4.20 -5.69 5.47
CA GLN A 73 5.06 -6.35 6.45
C GLN A 73 4.88 -5.75 7.86
N SER A 74 4.81 -4.43 7.96
CA SER A 74 4.57 -3.74 9.22
C SER A 74 3.23 -4.09 9.85
N LYS A 75 2.17 -4.21 9.05
CA LYS A 75 0.83 -4.61 9.54
C LYS A 75 0.78 -6.08 9.93
N GLU A 76 1.44 -6.94 9.16
CA GLU A 76 1.55 -8.37 9.47
C GLU A 76 2.26 -8.59 10.80
N LYS A 77 3.42 -7.97 10.99
CA LYS A 77 4.18 -8.04 12.25
C LYS A 77 3.37 -7.56 13.47
N ARG A 78 2.58 -6.49 13.30
CA ARG A 78 1.70 -5.98 14.37
C ARG A 78 0.52 -6.89 14.66
N TYR A 79 0.00 -7.58 13.64
CA TYR A 79 -1.07 -8.55 13.79
C TYR A 79 -0.58 -9.80 14.54
N GLU A 80 0.57 -10.34 14.15
CA GLU A 80 1.21 -11.48 14.84
C GLU A 80 1.49 -11.17 16.31
N ALA A 81 2.14 -10.03 16.59
CA ALA A 81 2.42 -9.60 17.96
C ALA A 81 1.14 -9.47 18.83
N ALA A 82 0.05 -8.97 18.25
CA ALA A 82 -1.22 -8.83 18.97
C ALA A 82 -1.94 -10.18 19.17
N SER A 83 -1.80 -11.13 18.23
CA SER A 83 -2.36 -12.47 18.38
C SER A 83 -1.66 -13.28 19.47
N VAL A 84 -0.34 -13.12 19.63
CA VAL A 84 0.44 -13.78 20.68
C VAL A 84 0.08 -13.25 22.07
N GLN A 85 -0.18 -11.95 22.21
CA GLN A 85 -0.60 -11.35 23.49
C GLN A 85 -1.99 -11.84 23.94
N GLY A 86 -2.95 -11.97 23.02
CA GLY A 86 -4.29 -12.50 23.36
C GLY A 86 -4.27 -13.93 23.90
N SER A 87 -3.38 -14.80 23.40
CA SER A 87 -3.21 -16.17 23.90
C SER A 87 -2.53 -16.24 25.27
N GLN A 88 -1.66 -15.29 25.60
CA GLN A 88 -0.97 -15.23 26.90
C GLN A 88 -1.89 -14.72 28.02
N GLU A 89 -2.81 -13.80 27.71
CA GLU A 89 -3.78 -13.27 28.66
C GLU A 89 -4.88 -14.31 29.01
N GLN A 90 -5.30 -15.12 28.04
CA GLN A 90 -6.23 -16.24 28.28
C GLN A 90 -5.62 -17.42 29.04
N SER A 91 -4.30 -17.59 29.02
CA SER A 91 -3.63 -18.68 29.76
C SER A 91 -3.41 -18.36 31.25
N LYS A 92 -3.66 -17.12 31.69
CA LYS A 92 -3.52 -16.67 33.09
C LYS A 92 -4.87 -16.43 33.80
N GLY A 93 -5.99 -16.72 33.13
CA GLY A 93 -7.36 -16.58 33.66
C GLY A 93 -7.94 -17.89 34.14
#